data_AF-A0A967S015-F1
#
_entry.id   AF-A0A967S015-F1
#
_cell.length_a   1.000
_cell.length_b   1.000
_cell.length_c   1.000
_cell.angle_alpha   90.00
_cell.angle_beta   90.00
_cell.angle_gamma   90.00
#
_symmetry.space_group_name_H-M   'P 1'
#
loop_
_entity.id
_entity.type
_entity.pdbx_description
1 polymer ?
#
loop_
_entity_poly.entity_id
_entity_poly.type
_entity_poly.pdbx_seq_one_letter_code
_entity_poly.pdbx_strand_id
1 'polypeptide(L)'
;GRIVLATVKGDVHDIGKNLVDIILSNNGYDVVNIGIKQPINAILDAAAEHRADAIGMSGLLVKSTVVMKENLEEMNARQVAKDWPVLLGGAALTRAYVEDDLDRLYEGEVHYAKDAFEGLRLMDSVMARKRGEVSEVDDEVEAKRAERRARRERSKRIIAARAAAAGDGGQQPSGPVRSDVATDVPVPTPPFWGTEVARGLALADYAAMLDERATFFGQWGLRGSRGGEGPSYEELVETEGRPRLRYWLDRLTTEGVLAHAGVVYGYFPCVSDGDDLVVLEAPEPDAPERCRFTFPRQAAGRRLCLADFYRPRSEAARRGEVDVLPVQLVTMGQPIADVATGLFEDNAYRDYLEVHGLGVQLTEALAEYWHQRVRDELR
;
A
#
# COMPACT_ATOMS: atom_id res chain seq x y z
N GLY A 1 12.54 -11.30 24.59
CA GLY A 1 13.19 -10.12 24.00
C GLY A 1 12.14 -9.03 23.83
N ARG A 2 12.57 -7.82 23.53
CA ARG A 2 11.71 -6.64 23.37
C ARG A 2 11.90 -6.02 21.99
N ILE A 3 10.81 -5.60 21.35
CA ILE A 3 10.86 -4.93 20.04
C ILE A 3 10.04 -3.64 20.08
N VAL A 4 10.55 -2.59 19.43
CA VAL A 4 9.73 -1.40 19.12
C VAL A 4 9.14 -1.58 17.74
N LEU A 5 7.82 -1.41 17.59
CA LEU A 5 7.12 -1.46 16.32
C LEU A 5 6.53 -0.10 15.96
N ALA A 6 6.76 0.36 14.74
CA ALA A 6 6.27 1.64 14.26
C ALA A 6 5.86 1.58 12.78
N THR A 7 4.75 2.23 12.43
CA THR A 7 4.47 2.58 11.04
C THR A 7 5.13 3.92 10.73
N VAL A 8 5.93 3.95 9.66
CA VAL A 8 6.84 5.07 9.37
C VAL A 8 6.10 6.39 9.05
N LYS A 9 6.82 7.50 9.16
CA LYS A 9 6.33 8.85 8.87
C LYS A 9 5.59 8.92 7.54
N GLY A 10 4.41 9.53 7.58
CA GLY A 10 3.57 9.73 6.39
C GLY A 10 2.72 8.54 6.00
N ASP A 11 2.83 7.41 6.71
CA ASP A 11 1.99 6.23 6.50
C ASP A 11 1.03 6.02 7.68
N VAL A 12 -0.19 5.62 7.38
CA VAL A 12 -1.29 5.40 8.34
C VAL A 12 -1.68 3.95 8.47
N HIS A 13 -1.17 3.08 7.59
CA HIS A 13 -1.61 1.70 7.54
C HIS A 13 -0.85 0.87 8.58
N ASP A 14 -1.59 0.15 9.40
CA ASP A 14 -1.02 -0.55 10.55
C ASP A 14 -1.54 -1.98 10.76
N ILE A 15 -2.42 -2.50 9.90
CA ILE A 15 -2.92 -3.89 9.98
C ILE A 15 -1.78 -4.88 10.12
N GLY A 16 -0.81 -4.82 9.20
CA GLY A 16 0.33 -5.72 9.20
C GLY A 16 1.17 -5.56 10.47
N LYS A 17 1.35 -4.33 10.96
CA LYS A 17 2.07 -4.03 12.20
C LYS A 17 1.35 -4.61 13.42
N ASN A 18 0.05 -4.40 13.54
CA ASN A 18 -0.74 -4.87 14.68
C ASN A 18 -0.87 -6.40 14.67
N LEU A 19 -0.92 -7.03 13.49
CA LEU A 19 -0.81 -8.49 13.40
C LEU A 19 0.56 -8.98 13.88
N VAL A 20 1.66 -8.30 13.50
CA VAL A 20 3.00 -8.63 14.00
C VAL A 20 3.09 -8.46 15.52
N ASP A 21 2.54 -7.38 16.06
CA ASP A 21 2.42 -7.14 17.50
C ASP A 21 1.74 -8.32 18.21
N ILE A 22 0.51 -8.66 17.79
CA ILE A 22 -0.27 -9.75 18.37
C ILE A 22 0.52 -11.08 18.32
N ILE A 23 1.14 -11.39 17.19
CA ILE A 23 1.90 -12.64 17.03
C ILE A 23 3.13 -12.66 17.93
N LEU A 24 3.90 -11.57 18.01
CA LEU A 24 5.09 -11.50 18.86
C LEU A 24 4.72 -11.55 20.35
N SER A 25 3.73 -10.76 20.76
CA SER A 25 3.21 -10.71 22.13
C SER A 25 2.72 -12.09 22.59
N ASN A 26 1.95 -12.80 21.75
CA ASN A 26 1.49 -14.17 22.05
C ASN A 26 2.62 -15.21 22.12
N ASN A 27 3.80 -14.92 21.56
CA ASN A 27 4.97 -15.78 21.61
C ASN A 27 6.00 -15.33 22.67
N GLY A 28 5.59 -14.49 23.63
CA GLY A 28 6.40 -14.13 24.80
C GLY A 28 7.41 -13.01 24.56
N TYR A 29 7.27 -12.26 23.46
CA TYR A 29 8.00 -11.03 23.25
C TYR A 29 7.28 -9.84 23.88
N ASP A 30 8.05 -8.87 24.36
CA ASP A 30 7.51 -7.59 24.79
C ASP A 30 7.50 -6.62 23.60
N VAL A 31 6.32 -6.13 23.23
CA VAL A 31 6.14 -5.28 22.05
C VAL A 31 5.78 -3.87 22.46
N VAL A 32 6.64 -2.92 22.12
CA VAL A 32 6.39 -1.49 22.28
C VAL A 32 5.91 -0.92 20.95
N ASN A 33 4.59 -0.97 20.76
CA ASN A 33 3.95 -0.45 19.56
C ASN A 33 3.68 1.05 19.70
N ILE A 34 4.45 1.88 18.99
CA ILE A 34 4.31 3.34 19.07
C ILE A 34 3.36 3.92 18.00
N GLY A 35 2.60 3.07 17.32
CA GLY A 35 1.53 3.49 16.41
C GLY A 35 2.01 3.92 15.02
N ILE A 36 1.34 4.92 14.45
CA ILE A 36 1.46 5.33 13.04
C ILE A 36 2.11 6.69 12.83
N LYS A 37 2.53 6.97 11.59
CA LYS A 37 3.17 8.25 11.19
C LYS A 37 4.40 8.61 12.03
N GLN A 38 5.14 7.61 12.52
CA GLN A 38 6.23 7.86 13.46
C GLN A 38 7.52 8.33 12.77
N PRO A 39 8.10 9.47 13.18
CA PRO A 39 9.41 9.90 12.71
C PRO A 39 10.52 9.04 13.36
N ILE A 40 11.68 8.97 12.71
CA ILE A 40 12.83 8.19 13.22
C ILE A 40 13.24 8.56 14.64
N ASN A 41 13.15 9.84 15.02
CA ASN A 41 13.45 10.25 16.40
C ASN A 41 12.57 9.52 17.42
N ALA A 42 11.25 9.47 17.21
CA ALA A 42 10.35 8.79 18.12
C ALA A 42 10.63 7.28 18.20
N ILE A 43 11.02 6.67 17.07
CA ILE A 43 11.38 5.24 17.02
C ILE A 43 12.65 4.98 17.86
N LEU A 44 13.70 5.81 17.67
CA LEU A 44 14.96 5.66 18.40
C LEU A 44 14.81 6.00 19.89
N ASP A 45 14.05 7.04 20.22
CA ASP A 45 13.77 7.44 21.59
C ASP A 45 13.03 6.30 22.32
N ALA A 46 12.01 5.72 21.71
CA ALA A 46 11.30 4.57 22.27
C ALA A 46 12.21 3.33 22.38
N ALA A 47 13.08 3.07 21.40
CA ALA A 47 14.02 1.94 21.44
C ALA A 47 15.02 2.09 22.59
N ALA A 48 15.51 3.29 22.84
CA ALA A 48 16.41 3.59 23.96
C ALA A 48 15.67 3.56 25.31
N GLU A 49 14.54 4.25 25.44
CA GLU A 49 13.74 4.32 26.66
C GLU A 49 13.33 2.93 27.14
N HIS A 50 12.81 2.13 26.22
CA HIS A 50 12.36 0.79 26.54
C HIS A 50 13.46 -0.26 26.39
N ARG A 51 14.73 0.10 26.11
CA ARG A 51 15.84 -0.86 25.96
C ARG A 51 15.48 -2.01 25.01
N ALA A 52 14.96 -1.67 23.84
CA ALA A 52 14.55 -2.64 22.85
C ALA A 52 15.74 -3.47 22.36
N ASP A 53 15.47 -4.73 22.02
CA ASP A 53 16.44 -5.65 21.40
C ASP A 53 16.44 -5.53 19.87
N ALA A 54 15.34 -5.05 19.28
CA ALA A 54 15.18 -4.85 17.84
C ALA A 54 14.20 -3.71 17.54
N ILE A 55 14.27 -3.18 16.32
CA ILE A 55 13.33 -2.19 15.79
C ILE A 55 12.59 -2.80 14.59
N GLY A 56 11.27 -2.72 14.59
CA GLY A 56 10.42 -3.09 13.46
C GLY A 56 9.76 -1.86 12.82
N MET A 57 9.94 -1.69 11.52
CA MET A 57 9.31 -0.61 10.75
C MET A 57 8.32 -1.17 9.71
N SER A 58 7.12 -0.60 9.66
CA SER A 58 6.05 -0.99 8.75
C SER A 58 5.65 0.14 7.78
N GLY A 59 5.25 -0.22 6.56
CA GLY A 59 4.76 0.71 5.54
C GLY A 59 4.02 0.03 4.40
N LEU A 60 2.91 0.62 3.95
CA LEU A 60 2.10 0.16 2.82
C LEU A 60 2.42 0.90 1.53
N LEU A 61 2.79 2.18 1.61
CA LEU A 61 2.96 3.02 0.42
C LEU A 61 4.36 2.89 -0.18
N VAL A 62 4.49 3.10 -1.50
CA VAL A 62 5.81 3.16 -2.17
C VAL A 62 6.68 4.26 -1.57
N LYS A 63 6.10 5.39 -1.16
CA LYS A 63 6.84 6.45 -0.48
C LYS A 63 7.41 5.99 0.88
N SER A 64 6.73 5.07 1.56
CA SER A 64 7.16 4.53 2.85
C SER A 64 8.46 3.74 2.74
N THR A 65 8.74 3.11 1.60
CA THR A 65 10.03 2.41 1.38
C THR A 65 11.20 3.39 1.33
N VAL A 66 10.97 4.58 0.73
CA VAL A 66 11.96 5.67 0.72
C VAL A 66 12.18 6.20 2.13
N VAL A 67 11.12 6.42 2.90
CA VAL A 67 11.24 6.85 4.32
C VAL A 67 12.00 5.82 5.16
N MET A 68 11.76 4.52 4.95
CA MET A 68 12.52 3.48 5.64
C MET A 68 14.01 3.52 5.28
N LYS A 69 14.35 3.77 4.02
CA LYS A 69 15.74 3.96 3.60
C LYS A 69 16.37 5.18 4.30
N GLU A 70 15.68 6.32 4.29
CA GLU A 70 16.13 7.56 4.96
C GLU A 70 16.34 7.33 6.47
N ASN A 71 15.46 6.55 7.12
CA ASN A 71 15.60 6.18 8.52
C ASN A 71 16.88 5.37 8.78
N LEU A 72 17.23 4.41 7.90
CA LEU A 72 18.47 3.65 8.02
C LEU A 72 19.72 4.53 7.79
N GLU A 73 19.68 5.44 6.81
CA GLU A 73 20.74 6.43 6.59
C GLU A 73 20.94 7.32 7.83
N GLU A 74 19.86 7.74 8.47
CA GLU A 74 19.92 8.53 9.70
C GLU A 74 20.49 7.73 10.88
N MET A 75 20.14 6.44 11.00
CA MET A 75 20.71 5.55 12.02
C MET A 75 22.22 5.36 11.83
N ASN A 76 22.70 5.24 10.59
CA ASN A 76 24.14 5.25 10.28
C ASN A 76 24.78 6.58 10.68
N ALA A 77 24.17 7.72 10.30
CA ALA A 77 24.70 9.05 10.58
C ALA A 77 24.85 9.31 12.10
N ARG A 78 23.93 8.76 12.90
CA ARG A 78 23.97 8.81 14.38
C ARG A 78 24.87 7.75 15.01
N GLN A 79 25.43 6.85 14.22
CA GLN A 79 26.30 5.75 14.65
C GLN A 79 25.60 4.75 15.59
N VAL A 80 24.27 4.62 15.46
CA VAL A 80 23.44 3.69 16.26
C VAL A 80 23.03 2.44 15.48
N ALA A 81 23.50 2.30 14.23
CA ALA A 81 23.11 1.19 13.36
C ALA A 81 23.42 -0.20 13.96
N LYS A 82 24.46 -0.29 14.80
CA LYS A 82 24.89 -1.54 15.45
C LYS A 82 24.15 -1.83 16.76
N ASP A 83 23.39 -0.87 17.28
CA ASP A 83 22.70 -1.03 18.56
C ASP A 83 21.42 -1.86 18.42
N TRP A 84 20.74 -1.77 17.26
CA TRP A 84 19.48 -2.46 17.00
C TRP A 84 19.43 -3.08 15.59
N PRO A 85 19.25 -4.41 15.50
CA PRO A 85 18.79 -5.05 14.28
C PRO A 85 17.43 -4.49 13.86
N VAL A 86 17.26 -4.25 12.56
CA VAL A 86 16.06 -3.66 11.98
C VAL A 86 15.28 -4.70 11.17
N LEU A 87 14.00 -4.88 11.49
CA LEU A 87 13.06 -5.71 10.74
C LEU A 87 12.13 -4.79 9.92
N LEU A 88 12.13 -4.95 8.61
CA LEU A 88 11.30 -4.18 7.68
C LEU A 88 10.18 -5.05 7.13
N GLY A 89 8.95 -4.54 7.16
CA GLY A 89 7.77 -5.22 6.61
C GLY A 89 6.73 -4.26 6.04
N GLY A 90 5.76 -4.83 5.32
CA GLY A 90 4.66 -4.09 4.70
C GLY A 90 4.62 -4.21 3.17
N ALA A 91 3.46 -3.94 2.57
CA ALA A 91 3.13 -4.40 1.22
C ALA A 91 3.97 -3.76 0.09
N ALA A 92 4.48 -2.55 0.29
CA ALA A 92 5.33 -1.89 -0.70
C ALA A 92 6.76 -2.42 -0.73
N LEU A 93 7.20 -3.12 0.32
CA LEU A 93 8.56 -3.68 0.37
C LEU A 93 8.63 -4.98 -0.42
N THR A 94 9.79 -5.17 -1.05
CA THR A 94 10.16 -6.45 -1.63
C THR A 94 11.39 -6.98 -0.93
N ARG A 95 11.51 -8.31 -0.85
CA ARG A 95 12.70 -8.95 -0.28
C ARG A 95 13.98 -8.47 -0.96
N ALA A 96 13.96 -8.32 -2.29
CA ALA A 96 15.13 -7.87 -3.05
C ALA A 96 15.55 -6.45 -2.64
N TYR A 97 14.60 -5.52 -2.50
CA TYR A 97 14.92 -4.17 -2.08
C TYR A 97 15.60 -4.12 -0.70
N VAL A 98 15.07 -4.86 0.27
CA VAL A 98 15.63 -4.87 1.63
C VAL A 98 16.96 -5.62 1.71
N GLU A 99 17.00 -6.88 1.23
CA GLU A 99 18.17 -7.76 1.38
C GLU A 99 19.31 -7.45 0.39
N ASP A 100 19.05 -6.68 -0.67
CA ASP A 100 20.08 -6.28 -1.63
C ASP A 100 20.41 -4.78 -1.53
N ASP A 101 19.43 -3.89 -1.63
CA ASP A 101 19.69 -2.44 -1.71
C ASP A 101 19.90 -1.81 -0.33
N LEU A 102 19.02 -2.11 0.65
CA LEU A 102 19.12 -1.54 2.01
C LEU A 102 20.22 -2.20 2.85
N ASP A 103 20.43 -3.50 2.70
CA ASP A 103 21.54 -4.23 3.35
C ASP A 103 22.92 -3.69 2.96
N ARG A 104 23.09 -3.22 1.71
CA ARG A 104 24.35 -2.57 1.26
C ARG A 104 24.55 -1.18 1.85
N LEU A 105 23.46 -0.54 2.24
CA LEU A 105 23.45 0.84 2.72
C LEU A 105 23.61 0.91 4.24
N TYR A 106 22.96 0.00 4.97
CA TYR A 106 22.88 0.05 6.43
C TYR A 106 24.12 -0.60 7.05
N GLU A 107 24.73 0.05 8.05
CA GLU A 107 25.94 -0.46 8.71
C GLU A 107 25.65 -1.54 9.77
N GLY A 108 24.37 -1.75 10.09
CA GLY A 108 23.88 -2.77 11.01
C GLY A 108 23.16 -3.92 10.32
N GLU A 109 22.42 -4.72 11.09
CA GLU A 109 21.63 -5.82 10.55
C GLU A 109 20.24 -5.34 10.11
N VAL A 110 19.87 -5.57 8.85
CA VAL A 110 18.52 -5.30 8.34
C VAL A 110 17.92 -6.57 7.71
N HIS A 111 16.65 -6.82 8.01
CA HIS A 111 15.94 -8.02 7.58
C HIS A 111 14.57 -7.70 6.99
N TYR A 112 14.16 -8.48 5.99
CA TYR A 112 12.81 -8.43 5.44
C TYR A 112 11.90 -9.47 6.07
N ALA A 113 10.77 -9.02 6.63
CA ALA A 113 9.69 -9.87 7.10
C ALA A 113 8.51 -9.78 6.12
N LYS A 114 8.19 -10.87 5.41
CA LYS A 114 7.05 -10.89 4.47
C LYS A 114 5.69 -10.90 5.17
N ASP A 115 5.65 -11.46 6.39
CA ASP A 115 4.46 -11.65 7.22
C ASP A 115 4.85 -11.75 8.69
N ALA A 116 3.85 -11.76 9.58
CA ALA A 116 4.08 -11.80 11.03
C ALA A 116 4.83 -13.04 11.51
N PHE A 117 4.63 -14.19 10.87
CA PHE A 117 5.34 -15.43 11.22
C PHE A 117 6.80 -15.40 10.81
N GLU A 118 7.14 -14.78 9.67
CA GLU A 118 8.54 -14.52 9.33
C GLU A 118 9.17 -13.50 10.29
N GLY A 119 8.42 -12.46 10.70
CA GLY A 119 8.85 -11.54 11.74
C GLY A 119 9.20 -12.25 13.06
N LEU A 120 8.34 -13.17 13.51
CA LEU A 120 8.61 -14.01 14.69
C LEU A 120 9.90 -14.82 14.56
N ARG A 121 10.09 -15.54 13.43
CA ARG A 121 11.31 -16.33 13.21
C ARG A 121 12.58 -15.47 13.18
N LEU A 122 12.50 -14.27 12.61
CA LEU A 122 13.62 -13.32 12.60
C LEU A 122 13.92 -12.84 14.02
N MET A 123 12.90 -12.52 14.80
CA MET A 123 13.08 -12.12 16.20
C MET A 123 13.70 -13.24 17.04
N ASP A 124 13.25 -14.50 16.85
CA ASP A 124 13.87 -15.67 17.49
C ASP A 124 15.36 -15.79 17.15
N SER A 125 15.71 -15.55 15.89
CA SER A 125 17.09 -15.59 15.40
C SER A 125 17.96 -14.48 16.01
N VAL A 126 17.43 -13.26 16.07
CA VAL A 126 18.10 -12.11 16.72
C VAL A 126 18.36 -12.40 18.19
N MET A 127 17.37 -12.94 18.91
CA MET A 127 17.53 -13.25 20.32
C MET A 127 18.47 -14.43 20.58
N ALA A 128 18.47 -15.45 19.72
CA ALA A 128 19.41 -16.57 19.82
C ALA A 128 20.86 -16.09 19.68
N ARG A 129 21.13 -15.19 18.72
CA ARG A 129 22.45 -14.54 18.58
C ARG A 129 22.82 -13.73 19.81
N LYS A 130 21.89 -12.92 20.33
CA LYS A 130 22.12 -12.11 21.54
C LYS A 130 22.44 -12.96 22.78
N ARG A 131 21.86 -14.17 22.88
CA ARG A 131 22.15 -15.13 23.95
C ARG A 131 23.43 -15.94 23.74
N GLY A 132 24.10 -15.81 22.59
CA GLY A 132 25.28 -16.59 22.23
C GLY A 132 24.98 -18.05 21.87
N GLU A 133 23.72 -18.37 21.56
CA GLU A 133 23.28 -19.73 21.16
C GLU A 133 23.62 -20.04 19.69
N VAL A 134 23.97 -19.01 18.92
CA VAL A 134 24.47 -19.09 17.55
C VAL A 134 25.89 -18.55 17.58
N SER A 135 26.89 -19.37 17.27
CA SER A 135 28.28 -18.93 17.26
C SER A 135 28.50 -17.87 16.17
N GLU A 136 29.45 -16.97 16.45
CA GLU A 136 29.92 -15.87 15.59
C GLU A 136 29.89 -16.22 14.10
N VAL A 137 29.24 -15.32 13.33
CA VAL A 137 29.19 -15.25 11.86
C VAL A 137 29.26 -16.63 11.20
N ASP A 138 28.10 -17.23 10.91
CA ASP A 138 28.05 -18.31 9.93
C ASP A 138 28.66 -17.79 8.63
N ASP A 139 29.93 -18.09 8.39
CA ASP A 139 30.60 -17.93 7.09
C ASP A 139 29.73 -18.54 5.99
N GLU A 140 28.90 -19.53 6.33
CA GLU A 140 27.89 -20.14 5.48
C GLU A 140 26.70 -19.22 5.15
N VAL A 141 26.24 -18.37 6.08
CA VAL A 141 25.17 -17.39 5.85
C VAL A 141 25.70 -16.23 5.00
N GLU A 142 26.89 -15.73 5.28
CA GLU A 142 27.53 -14.71 4.43
C GLU A 142 27.92 -15.26 3.06
N ALA A 143 28.39 -16.51 2.97
CA ALA A 143 28.64 -17.18 1.70
C ALA A 143 27.34 -17.38 0.91
N LYS A 144 26.23 -17.81 1.55
CA LYS A 144 24.92 -17.93 0.89
C LYS A 144 24.39 -16.57 0.44
N ARG A 145 24.60 -15.51 1.21
CA ARG A 145 24.26 -14.13 0.83
C ARG A 145 25.10 -13.69 -0.38
N ALA A 146 26.42 -13.90 -0.35
CA ALA A 146 27.32 -13.60 -1.46
C ALA A 146 26.98 -14.38 -2.74
N GLU A 147 26.64 -15.67 -2.63
CA GLU A 147 26.25 -16.51 -3.76
C GLU A 147 24.92 -16.04 -4.38
N ARG A 148 23.91 -15.74 -3.55
CA ARG A 148 22.63 -15.18 -4.01
C ARG A 148 22.82 -13.84 -4.72
N ARG A 149 23.66 -12.95 -4.16
CA ARG A 149 24.07 -11.68 -4.78
C ARG A 149 24.70 -11.91 -6.16
N ALA A 150 25.70 -12.79 -6.25
CA ALA A 150 26.40 -13.09 -7.51
C ALA A 150 25.51 -13.74 -8.57
N ARG A 151 24.54 -14.58 -8.17
CA ARG A 151 23.56 -15.19 -9.10
C ARG A 151 22.59 -14.15 -9.65
N ARG A 152 22.06 -13.26 -8.81
CA ARG A 152 21.14 -12.19 -9.24
C ARG A 152 21.82 -11.14 -10.09
N GLU A 153 23.06 -10.75 -9.78
CA GLU A 153 23.82 -9.83 -10.65
C GLU A 153 24.06 -10.42 -12.04
N ARG A 154 24.38 -11.72 -12.13
CA ARG A 154 24.46 -12.42 -13.40
C ARG A 154 23.12 -12.38 -14.15
N SER A 155 22.00 -12.62 -13.47
CA SER A 155 20.67 -12.51 -14.07
C SER A 155 20.35 -11.08 -14.54
N LYS A 156 20.66 -10.04 -13.74
CA LYS A 156 20.48 -8.63 -14.12
C LYS A 156 21.33 -8.27 -15.34
N ARG A 157 22.60 -8.72 -15.40
CA ARG A 157 23.46 -8.50 -16.58
C ARG A 157 22.94 -9.20 -17.83
N ILE A 158 22.42 -10.43 -17.70
CA ILE A 158 21.82 -11.17 -18.83
C ILE A 158 20.54 -10.46 -19.32
N ILE A 159 19.70 -9.98 -18.41
CA ILE A 159 18.48 -9.23 -18.78
C ILE A 159 18.86 -7.90 -19.44
N ALA A 160 19.82 -7.16 -18.90
CA ALA A 160 20.32 -5.92 -19.48
C ALA A 160 20.97 -6.16 -20.86
N ALA A 161 21.76 -7.22 -21.02
CA ALA A 161 22.34 -7.61 -22.31
C ALA A 161 21.27 -8.03 -23.32
N ARG A 162 20.20 -8.72 -22.89
CA ARG A 162 19.06 -9.06 -23.74
C ARG A 162 18.23 -7.82 -24.11
N ALA A 163 18.04 -6.89 -23.19
CA ALA A 163 17.36 -5.62 -23.46
C ALA A 163 18.16 -4.74 -24.43
N ALA A 164 19.50 -4.75 -24.32
CA ALA A 164 20.40 -4.08 -25.27
C ALA A 164 20.45 -4.77 -26.64
N ALA A 165 20.40 -6.11 -26.67
CA ALA A 165 20.40 -6.89 -27.90
C ALA A 165 19.04 -6.90 -28.63
N ALA A 166 17.94 -6.71 -27.90
CA ALA A 166 16.60 -6.51 -28.46
C ALA A 166 16.38 -5.07 -28.96
N GLY A 167 17.48 -4.36 -29.31
CA GLY A 167 17.47 -3.01 -29.87
C GLY A 167 16.46 -2.89 -30.99
N ASP A 168 15.36 -2.21 -30.68
CA ASP A 168 14.35 -1.76 -31.62
C ASP A 168 15.03 -0.81 -32.63
N GLY A 169 14.95 -1.19 -33.90
CA GLY A 169 15.55 -0.50 -35.04
C GLY A 169 14.83 0.78 -35.43
N GLY A 170 14.51 1.63 -34.46
CA GLY A 170 13.96 2.97 -34.68
C GLY A 170 14.80 3.98 -33.93
N GLN A 171 15.36 4.94 -34.66
CA GLN A 171 16.05 6.11 -34.11
C GLN A 171 15.10 6.80 -33.12
N GLN A 172 15.28 6.54 -31.82
CA GLN A 172 14.40 7.08 -30.78
C GLN A 172 14.52 8.60 -30.80
N PRO A 173 13.42 9.33 -31.07
CA PRO A 173 13.49 10.78 -30.98
C PRO A 173 13.77 11.17 -29.54
N SER A 174 14.88 11.87 -29.30
CA SER A 174 15.18 12.53 -28.04
C SER A 174 14.23 13.73 -27.88
N GLY A 175 13.19 13.59 -27.06
CA GLY A 175 12.25 14.67 -26.75
C GLY A 175 10.94 14.15 -26.12
N PRO A 176 10.11 15.03 -25.54
CA PRO A 176 8.81 14.70 -24.97
C PRO A 176 7.80 14.44 -26.10
N VAL A 177 7.88 13.27 -26.70
CA VAL A 177 6.94 12.88 -27.76
C VAL A 177 5.77 12.15 -27.11
N ARG A 178 4.58 12.73 -27.26
CA ARG A 178 3.29 12.15 -26.84
C ARG A 178 3.11 10.73 -27.41
N SER A 179 2.43 9.86 -26.67
CA SER A 179 2.11 8.50 -27.14
C SER A 179 1.07 8.49 -28.27
N ASP A 180 0.82 7.30 -28.81
CA ASP A 180 -0.13 7.02 -29.90
C ASP A 180 -1.60 6.96 -29.45
N VAL A 181 -1.92 7.41 -28.23
CA VAL A 181 -3.30 7.42 -27.70
C VAL A 181 -4.19 8.33 -28.55
N ALA A 182 -5.38 7.83 -28.88
CA ALA A 182 -6.37 8.52 -29.69
C ALA A 182 -6.85 9.83 -29.02
N THR A 183 -7.06 10.88 -29.83
CA THR A 183 -7.45 12.23 -29.35
C THR A 183 -8.80 12.69 -29.91
N ASP A 184 -9.42 11.86 -30.73
CA ASP A 184 -10.67 12.09 -31.45
C ASP A 184 -11.87 11.37 -30.83
N VAL A 185 -11.67 10.72 -29.68
CA VAL A 185 -12.75 10.12 -28.88
C VAL A 185 -13.75 11.23 -28.47
N PRO A 186 -15.08 11.00 -28.61
CA PRO A 186 -16.09 11.92 -28.11
C PRO A 186 -15.96 12.15 -26.59
N VAL A 187 -16.07 13.41 -26.15
CA VAL A 187 -16.07 13.74 -24.72
C VAL A 187 -17.49 13.59 -24.18
N PRO A 188 -17.72 12.85 -23.08
CA PRO A 188 -19.03 12.80 -22.45
C PRO A 188 -19.36 14.14 -21.78
N THR A 189 -20.65 14.45 -21.66
CA THR A 189 -21.09 15.63 -20.90
C THR A 189 -21.37 15.22 -19.45
N PRO A 190 -20.68 15.81 -18.45
CA PRO A 190 -20.95 15.46 -17.05
C PRO A 190 -22.30 16.04 -16.60
N PRO A 191 -22.97 15.43 -15.61
CA PRO A 191 -24.25 15.92 -15.10
C PRO A 191 -24.14 17.29 -14.41
N PHE A 192 -22.97 17.62 -13.88
CA PHE A 192 -22.65 18.91 -13.24
C PHE A 192 -21.13 19.17 -13.30
N TRP A 193 -20.71 20.40 -13.00
CA TRP A 193 -19.31 20.74 -12.78
C TRP A 193 -19.06 21.07 -11.31
N GLY A 194 -17.90 20.71 -10.79
CA GLY A 194 -17.54 20.94 -9.39
C GLY A 194 -17.71 19.68 -8.55
N THR A 195 -18.13 19.85 -7.30
CA THR A 195 -18.08 18.78 -6.29
C THR A 195 -19.43 18.60 -5.62
N GLU A 196 -19.82 17.35 -5.43
CA GLU A 196 -20.98 16.94 -4.64
C GLU A 196 -20.57 15.97 -3.53
N VAL A 197 -21.41 15.89 -2.50
CA VAL A 197 -21.22 15.01 -1.35
C VAL A 197 -22.41 14.06 -1.25
N ALA A 198 -22.14 12.76 -1.32
CA ALA A 198 -23.11 11.71 -1.12
C ALA A 198 -22.95 11.08 0.27
N ARG A 199 -24.06 11.03 1.02
CA ARG A 199 -24.18 10.43 2.36
C ARG A 199 -25.48 9.64 2.43
N GLY A 200 -25.60 8.77 3.44
CA GLY A 200 -26.80 7.94 3.62
C GLY A 200 -26.92 6.84 2.57
N LEU A 201 -25.77 6.31 2.14
CA LEU A 201 -25.68 5.24 1.15
C LEU A 201 -26.15 3.93 1.78
N ALA A 202 -27.02 3.20 1.09
CA ALA A 202 -27.51 1.93 1.60
C ALA A 202 -26.39 0.89 1.51
N LEU A 203 -26.13 0.17 2.61
CA LEU A 203 -25.11 -0.89 2.65
C LEU A 203 -25.28 -1.90 1.51
N ALA A 204 -26.53 -2.27 1.20
CA ALA A 204 -26.85 -3.23 0.16
C ALA A 204 -26.31 -2.84 -1.22
N ASP A 205 -26.17 -1.54 -1.50
CA ASP A 205 -25.76 -1.04 -2.81
C ASP A 205 -24.29 -1.36 -3.11
N TYR A 206 -23.41 -1.21 -2.11
CA TYR A 206 -21.98 -1.44 -2.27
C TYR A 206 -21.49 -2.76 -1.66
N ALA A 207 -22.19 -3.35 -0.68
CA ALA A 207 -21.82 -4.66 -0.13
C ALA A 207 -21.86 -5.78 -1.17
N ALA A 208 -22.67 -5.64 -2.23
CA ALA A 208 -22.69 -6.56 -3.36
C ALA A 208 -21.39 -6.58 -4.17
N MET A 209 -20.55 -5.54 -4.05
CA MET A 209 -19.26 -5.41 -4.72
C MET A 209 -18.08 -5.82 -3.83
N LEU A 210 -18.34 -6.36 -2.63
CA LEU A 210 -17.30 -6.81 -1.73
C LEU A 210 -16.50 -7.97 -2.37
N ASP A 211 -15.19 -7.79 -2.48
CA ASP A 211 -14.30 -8.89 -2.89
C ASP A 211 -14.10 -9.86 -1.72
N GLU A 212 -14.86 -10.95 -1.75
CA GLU A 212 -14.79 -12.00 -0.74
C GLU A 212 -13.42 -12.68 -0.68
N ARG A 213 -12.70 -12.78 -1.79
CA ARG A 213 -11.36 -13.38 -1.78
C ARG A 213 -10.38 -12.46 -1.07
N ALA A 214 -10.41 -11.17 -1.38
CA ALA A 214 -9.58 -10.19 -0.68
C ALA A 214 -9.95 -10.10 0.81
N THR A 215 -11.24 -10.18 1.14
CA THR A 215 -11.74 -10.20 2.52
C THR A 215 -11.28 -11.44 3.29
N PHE A 216 -11.62 -12.63 2.81
CA PHE A 216 -11.41 -13.88 3.54
C PHE A 216 -9.95 -14.33 3.52
N PHE A 217 -9.32 -14.37 2.35
CA PHE A 217 -7.93 -14.81 2.24
C PHE A 217 -6.94 -13.71 2.64
N GLY A 218 -7.18 -12.48 2.17
CA GLY A 218 -6.26 -11.36 2.33
C GLY A 218 -6.32 -10.77 3.73
N GLN A 219 -7.48 -10.24 4.13
CA GLN A 219 -7.63 -9.52 5.39
C GLN A 219 -7.78 -10.46 6.59
N TRP A 220 -8.63 -11.48 6.47
CA TRP A 220 -8.96 -12.38 7.59
C TRP A 220 -8.03 -13.59 7.68
N GLY A 221 -7.18 -13.81 6.67
CA GLY A 221 -6.16 -14.85 6.69
C GLY A 221 -6.71 -16.28 6.62
N LEU A 222 -7.94 -16.48 6.13
CA LEU A 222 -8.48 -17.83 5.90
C LEU A 222 -7.66 -18.52 4.81
N ARG A 223 -6.92 -19.56 5.21
CA ARG A 223 -6.07 -20.36 4.33
C ARG A 223 -6.40 -21.83 4.54
N GLY A 224 -6.67 -22.53 3.45
CA GLY A 224 -6.86 -23.98 3.50
C GLY A 224 -5.60 -24.69 4.01
N SER A 225 -5.81 -25.84 4.64
CA SER A 225 -4.71 -26.65 5.17
C SER A 225 -3.80 -27.15 4.05
N ARG A 226 -2.48 -27.09 4.27
CA ARG A 226 -1.50 -27.66 3.35
C ARG A 226 -1.45 -29.18 3.51
N GLY A 227 -1.57 -29.93 2.41
CA GLY A 227 -1.43 -31.39 2.40
C GLY A 227 -2.74 -32.16 2.47
N GLY A 228 -3.91 -31.50 2.44
CA GLY A 228 -5.22 -32.17 2.35
C GLY A 228 -5.75 -32.78 3.66
N GLU A 229 -5.02 -32.67 4.77
CA GLU A 229 -5.41 -33.20 6.09
C GLU A 229 -6.29 -32.23 6.91
N GLY A 230 -6.84 -31.18 6.29
CA GLY A 230 -7.73 -30.24 6.97
C GLY A 230 -8.63 -29.50 5.98
N PRO A 231 -9.46 -28.57 6.47
CA PRO A 231 -10.47 -27.92 5.66
C PRO A 231 -9.84 -27.17 4.50
N SER A 232 -10.47 -27.32 3.33
CA SER A 232 -10.16 -26.53 2.14
C SER A 232 -10.48 -25.05 2.37
N TYR A 233 -9.92 -24.20 1.51
CA TYR A 233 -10.23 -22.76 1.56
C TYR A 233 -11.72 -22.52 1.35
N GLU A 234 -12.35 -23.23 0.42
CA GLU A 234 -13.77 -23.13 0.10
C GLU A 234 -14.64 -23.54 1.29
N GLU A 235 -14.28 -24.62 2.00
CA GLU A 235 -15.00 -25.02 3.22
C GLU A 235 -14.88 -23.97 4.33
N LEU A 236 -13.70 -23.39 4.54
CA LEU A 236 -13.51 -22.31 5.53
C LEU A 236 -14.33 -21.06 5.18
N VAL A 237 -14.43 -20.71 3.89
CA VAL A 237 -15.25 -19.59 3.44
C VAL A 237 -16.72 -19.81 3.79
N GLU A 238 -17.27 -20.99 3.55
CA GLU A 238 -18.68 -21.27 3.83
C GLU A 238 -18.99 -21.44 5.32
N THR A 239 -18.09 -22.09 6.07
CA THR A 239 -18.33 -22.46 7.47
C THR A 239 -17.93 -21.37 8.47
N GLU A 240 -16.93 -20.54 8.12
CA GLU A 240 -16.45 -19.46 8.98
C GLU A 240 -16.59 -18.08 8.33
N GLY A 241 -16.11 -17.91 7.09
CA GLY A 241 -16.05 -16.61 6.41
C GLY A 241 -17.40 -15.93 6.25
N ARG A 242 -18.33 -16.54 5.50
CA ARG A 242 -19.67 -15.97 5.26
C ARG A 242 -20.48 -15.77 6.54
N PRO A 243 -20.53 -16.72 7.51
CA PRO A 243 -21.22 -16.50 8.78
C PRO A 243 -20.66 -15.30 9.56
N ARG A 244 -19.33 -15.17 9.66
CA ARG A 244 -18.70 -14.03 10.35
C ARG A 244 -18.94 -12.71 9.61
N LEU A 245 -18.93 -12.73 8.27
CA LEU A 245 -19.25 -11.56 7.46
C LEU A 245 -20.67 -11.08 7.71
N ARG A 246 -21.64 -11.99 7.69
CA ARG A 246 -23.05 -11.66 8.00
C ARG A 246 -23.20 -11.11 9.40
N TYR A 247 -22.56 -11.73 10.38
CA TYR A 247 -22.56 -11.25 11.77
C TYR A 247 -22.03 -9.81 11.89
N TRP A 248 -20.87 -9.50 11.29
CA TRP A 248 -20.32 -8.16 11.37
C TRP A 248 -21.12 -7.12 10.61
N LEU A 249 -21.60 -7.44 9.41
CA LEU A 249 -22.45 -6.53 8.65
C LEU A 249 -23.73 -6.21 9.42
N ASP A 250 -24.39 -7.21 10.02
CA ASP A 250 -25.61 -7.01 10.81
C ASP A 250 -25.35 -6.15 12.06
N ARG A 251 -24.31 -6.49 12.82
CA ARG A 251 -23.93 -5.76 14.03
C ARG A 251 -23.56 -4.31 13.74
N LEU A 252 -22.62 -4.07 12.81
CA LEU A 252 -22.14 -2.74 12.47
C LEU A 252 -23.24 -1.87 11.83
N THR A 253 -24.20 -2.49 11.13
CA THR A 253 -25.40 -1.78 10.62
C THR A 253 -26.33 -1.39 11.76
N THR A 254 -26.65 -2.34 12.65
CA THR A 254 -27.57 -2.13 13.77
C THR A 254 -27.06 -1.09 14.76
N GLU A 255 -25.74 -1.08 15.01
CA GLU A 255 -25.06 -0.09 15.85
C GLU A 255 -24.91 1.28 15.16
N GLY A 256 -25.33 1.42 13.89
CA GLY A 256 -25.24 2.67 13.13
C GLY A 256 -23.83 3.03 12.66
N VAL A 257 -22.85 2.15 12.84
CA VAL A 257 -21.43 2.37 12.49
C VAL A 257 -21.29 2.63 10.99
N LEU A 258 -21.96 1.81 10.16
CA LEU A 258 -21.87 1.90 8.70
C LEU A 258 -22.67 3.08 8.10
N ALA A 259 -23.52 3.75 8.88
CA ALA A 259 -24.27 4.93 8.42
C ALA A 259 -23.38 6.14 8.10
N HIS A 260 -22.10 6.08 8.49
CA HIS A 260 -21.11 7.13 8.28
C HIS A 260 -20.35 7.00 6.95
N ALA A 261 -20.64 5.96 6.15
CA ALA A 261 -20.12 5.83 4.81
C ALA A 261 -20.48 7.06 3.96
N GLY A 262 -19.51 7.55 3.20
CA GLY A 262 -19.67 8.76 2.41
C GLY A 262 -18.71 8.84 1.25
N VAL A 263 -19.15 9.58 0.23
CA VAL A 263 -18.38 9.86 -0.98
C VAL A 263 -18.39 11.35 -1.25
N VAL A 264 -17.23 11.90 -1.55
CA VAL A 264 -17.10 13.21 -2.19
C VAL A 264 -16.62 12.96 -3.60
N TYR A 265 -17.36 13.45 -4.59
CA TYR A 265 -17.01 13.25 -5.99
C TYR A 265 -17.29 14.49 -6.82
N GLY A 266 -16.73 14.54 -8.01
CA GLY A 266 -16.90 15.69 -8.87
C GLY A 266 -16.36 15.49 -10.26
N TYR A 267 -16.79 16.38 -11.15
CA TYR A 267 -16.36 16.45 -12.53
C TYR A 267 -15.72 17.81 -12.76
N PHE A 268 -14.54 17.81 -13.39
CA PHE A 268 -13.75 19.01 -13.57
C PHE A 268 -13.28 19.15 -15.02
N PRO A 269 -13.38 20.35 -15.61
CA PRO A 269 -12.91 20.58 -16.95
C PRO A 269 -11.39 20.48 -16.98
N CYS A 270 -10.82 19.81 -17.98
CA CYS A 270 -9.39 19.62 -18.05
C CYS A 270 -8.87 19.54 -19.48
N VAL A 271 -7.58 19.78 -19.63
CA VAL A 271 -6.83 19.58 -20.88
C VAL A 271 -5.47 18.99 -20.55
N SER A 272 -4.90 18.22 -21.47
CA SER A 272 -3.50 17.82 -21.35
C SER A 272 -2.54 18.84 -22.00
N ASP A 273 -1.39 19.03 -21.38
CA ASP A 273 -0.31 19.89 -21.84
C ASP A 273 1.04 19.18 -21.63
N GLY A 274 1.52 18.50 -22.68
CA GLY A 274 2.67 17.60 -22.57
C GLY A 274 2.39 16.42 -21.65
N ASP A 275 3.13 16.33 -20.55
CA ASP A 275 3.02 15.28 -19.53
C ASP A 275 2.12 15.68 -18.35
N ASP A 276 1.49 16.85 -18.47
CA ASP A 276 0.62 17.42 -17.44
C ASP A 276 -0.86 17.29 -17.80
N LEU A 277 -1.68 17.03 -16.79
CA LEU A 277 -3.12 17.22 -16.81
C LEU A 277 -3.46 18.51 -16.08
N VAL A 278 -3.99 19.48 -16.82
CA VAL A 278 -4.33 20.81 -16.33
C VAL A 278 -5.83 20.86 -16.07
N VAL A 279 -6.22 21.07 -14.81
CA VAL A 279 -7.61 21.26 -14.40
C VAL A 279 -7.95 22.74 -14.48
N LEU A 280 -9.08 23.07 -15.10
CA LEU A 280 -9.50 24.43 -15.39
C LEU A 280 -10.60 24.88 -14.41
N GLU A 281 -10.77 26.19 -14.26
CA GLU A 281 -11.82 26.76 -13.42
C GLU A 281 -13.23 26.68 -14.05
N ALA A 282 -13.30 26.68 -15.38
CA ALA A 282 -14.52 26.65 -16.18
C ALA A 282 -14.34 25.73 -17.42
N PRO A 283 -15.42 25.23 -18.04
CA PRO A 283 -15.36 24.34 -19.19
C PRO A 283 -15.06 25.06 -20.51
N GLU A 284 -14.06 25.94 -20.48
CA GLU A 284 -13.63 26.79 -21.59
C GLU A 284 -12.13 26.56 -21.81
N PRO A 285 -11.64 26.36 -23.05
CA PRO A 285 -10.23 26.02 -23.29
C PRO A 285 -9.20 27.05 -22.79
N ASP A 286 -9.60 28.31 -22.66
CA ASP A 286 -8.81 29.45 -22.19
C ASP A 286 -9.08 29.83 -20.73
N ALA A 287 -9.93 29.06 -20.03
CA ALA A 287 -10.18 29.28 -18.61
C ALA A 287 -8.89 29.22 -17.78
N PRO A 288 -8.82 29.96 -16.65
CA PRO A 288 -7.71 29.88 -15.72
C PRO A 288 -7.44 28.45 -15.23
N GLU A 289 -6.17 28.13 -15.00
CA GLU A 289 -5.75 26.88 -14.38
C GLU A 289 -6.12 26.88 -12.89
N ARG A 290 -6.88 25.87 -12.46
CA ARG A 290 -7.17 25.59 -11.05
C ARG A 290 -6.01 24.85 -10.40
N CYS A 291 -5.52 23.80 -11.05
CA CYS A 291 -4.37 23.01 -10.61
C CYS A 291 -3.82 22.14 -11.75
N ARG A 292 -2.67 21.51 -11.50
CA ARG A 292 -1.96 20.67 -12.45
C ARG A 292 -1.44 19.40 -11.81
N PHE A 293 -1.61 18.28 -12.51
CA PHE A 293 -1.01 16.99 -12.18
C PHE A 293 0.05 16.65 -13.22
N THR A 294 1.30 16.51 -12.80
CA THR A 294 2.41 16.06 -13.65
C THR A 294 2.58 14.55 -13.53
N PHE A 295 2.59 13.85 -14.65
CA PHE A 295 2.69 12.39 -14.68
C PHE A 295 4.01 11.91 -15.31
N PRO A 296 4.58 10.80 -14.84
CA PRO A 296 5.75 10.21 -15.47
C PRO A 296 5.36 9.56 -16.81
N ARG A 297 6.22 9.75 -17.82
CA ARG A 297 6.13 9.07 -19.10
C ARG A 297 6.98 7.80 -19.13
N GLN A 298 6.43 6.72 -19.68
CA GLN A 298 7.21 5.50 -19.92
C GLN A 298 8.43 5.80 -20.82
N ALA A 299 9.63 5.37 -20.40
CA ALA A 299 10.87 5.66 -21.13
C ALA A 299 11.04 4.87 -22.44
N ALA A 300 10.32 3.75 -22.59
CA ALA A 300 10.41 2.85 -23.73
C ALA A 300 9.03 2.33 -24.15
N GLY A 301 8.98 1.62 -25.28
CA GLY A 301 7.74 1.10 -25.84
C GLY A 301 6.80 2.21 -26.30
N ARG A 302 5.52 2.12 -25.92
CA ARG A 302 4.48 3.08 -26.34
C ARG A 302 4.62 4.46 -25.70
N ARG A 303 5.51 4.63 -24.72
CA ARG A 303 5.75 5.89 -24.01
C ARG A 303 4.49 6.49 -23.40
N LEU A 304 3.62 5.65 -22.82
CA LEU A 304 2.36 6.11 -22.24
C LEU A 304 2.59 7.08 -21.07
N CYS A 305 1.74 8.09 -20.99
CA CYS A 305 1.60 9.02 -19.87
C CYS A 305 0.10 9.17 -19.55
N LEU A 306 -0.28 9.32 -18.28
CA LEU A 306 -1.70 9.46 -17.91
C LEU A 306 -2.37 10.69 -18.55
N ALA A 307 -1.62 11.79 -18.75
CA ALA A 307 -2.08 12.97 -19.47
C ALA A 307 -2.47 12.66 -20.93
N ASP A 308 -1.94 11.59 -21.53
CA ASP A 308 -2.20 11.27 -22.93
C ASP A 308 -3.66 10.84 -23.20
N PHE A 309 -4.36 10.37 -22.16
CA PHE A 309 -5.76 9.94 -22.23
C PHE A 309 -6.76 11.10 -22.17
N TYR A 310 -6.28 12.34 -22.01
CA TYR A 310 -7.10 13.55 -22.00
C TYR A 310 -6.81 14.43 -23.21
N ARG A 311 -7.83 15.11 -23.72
CA ARG A 311 -7.76 16.00 -24.89
C ARG A 311 -6.62 17.02 -24.76
N PRO A 312 -5.70 17.11 -25.75
CA PRO A 312 -4.64 18.12 -25.74
C PRO A 312 -5.19 19.55 -25.76
N ARG A 313 -4.50 20.50 -25.11
CA ARG A 313 -4.87 21.92 -25.11
C ARG A 313 -5.06 22.51 -26.52
N SER A 314 -4.19 22.14 -27.46
CA SER A 314 -4.29 22.59 -28.87
C SER A 314 -5.55 22.07 -29.56
N GLU A 315 -5.93 20.82 -29.29
CA GLU A 315 -7.16 20.20 -29.79
C GLU A 315 -8.40 20.81 -29.14
N ALA A 316 -8.36 21.04 -27.82
CA ALA A 316 -9.43 21.69 -27.09
C ALA A 316 -9.70 23.11 -27.61
N ALA A 317 -8.64 23.91 -27.83
CA ALA A 317 -8.75 25.23 -28.42
C ALA A 317 -9.31 25.21 -29.85
N ARG A 318 -8.93 24.22 -30.68
CA ARG A 318 -9.45 24.08 -32.04
C ARG A 318 -10.94 23.72 -32.07
N ARG A 319 -11.39 22.86 -31.16
CA ARG A 319 -12.77 22.35 -31.11
C ARG A 319 -13.71 23.23 -30.27
N GLY A 320 -13.16 24.07 -29.41
CA GLY A 320 -13.95 24.81 -28.41
C GLY A 320 -14.51 23.91 -27.31
N GLU A 321 -13.89 22.75 -27.07
CA GLU A 321 -14.38 21.70 -26.16
C GLU A 321 -13.22 21.17 -25.32
N VAL A 322 -13.38 21.15 -24.00
CA VAL A 322 -12.40 20.60 -23.03
C VAL A 322 -12.76 19.17 -22.66
N ASP A 323 -11.85 18.44 -22.02
CA ASP A 323 -12.10 17.09 -21.50
C ASP A 323 -12.68 17.11 -20.08
N VAL A 324 -13.12 15.96 -19.58
CA VAL A 324 -13.73 15.79 -18.25
C VAL A 324 -12.83 14.92 -17.38
N LEU A 325 -12.41 15.45 -16.23
CA LEU A 325 -11.74 14.70 -15.18
C LEU A 325 -12.74 14.37 -14.04
N PRO A 326 -13.23 13.13 -13.93
CA PRO A 326 -13.93 12.67 -12.75
C PRO A 326 -12.94 12.39 -11.61
N VAL A 327 -13.26 12.85 -10.39
CA VAL A 327 -12.49 12.58 -9.17
C VAL A 327 -13.42 12.12 -8.07
N GLN A 328 -12.99 11.15 -7.26
CA GLN A 328 -13.72 10.69 -6.09
C GLN A 328 -12.82 10.46 -4.88
N LEU A 329 -13.40 10.59 -3.70
CA LEU A 329 -12.83 10.22 -2.41
C LEU A 329 -13.92 9.56 -1.57
N VAL A 330 -13.66 8.34 -1.12
CA VAL A 330 -14.61 7.51 -0.36
C VAL A 330 -14.11 7.25 1.06
N THR A 331 -15.03 7.03 1.99
CA THR A 331 -14.70 6.63 3.36
C THR A 331 -15.85 5.85 3.99
N MET A 332 -15.51 4.91 4.89
CA MET A 332 -16.48 4.27 5.79
C MET A 332 -16.74 5.08 7.07
N GLY A 333 -16.03 6.20 7.26
CA GLY A 333 -16.12 7.07 8.43
C GLY A 333 -15.24 6.62 9.61
N GLN A 334 -15.10 7.50 10.59
CA GLN A 334 -14.34 7.25 11.82
C GLN A 334 -14.92 6.14 12.72
N PRO A 335 -16.25 5.97 12.87
CA PRO A 335 -16.80 5.02 13.84
C PRO A 335 -16.35 3.57 13.66
N ILE A 336 -16.14 3.08 12.43
CA ILE A 336 -15.65 1.71 12.22
C ILE A 336 -14.19 1.54 12.69
N ALA A 337 -13.39 2.61 12.58
CA ALA A 337 -12.04 2.63 13.11
C ALA A 337 -12.08 2.63 14.65
N ASP A 338 -12.99 3.39 15.27
CA ASP A 338 -13.15 3.43 16.72
C ASP A 338 -13.59 2.06 17.28
N VAL A 339 -14.52 1.37 16.61
CA VAL A 339 -14.91 -0.01 16.96
C VAL A 339 -13.73 -0.96 16.87
N ALA A 340 -12.94 -0.88 15.80
CA ALA A 340 -11.73 -1.69 15.66
C ALA A 340 -10.73 -1.39 16.79
N THR A 341 -10.47 -0.13 17.10
CA THR A 341 -9.58 0.27 18.20
C THR A 341 -10.06 -0.27 19.54
N GLY A 342 -11.35 -0.16 19.86
CA GLY A 342 -11.90 -0.73 21.09
C GLY A 342 -11.74 -2.25 21.18
N LEU A 343 -11.98 -2.98 20.08
CA LEU A 343 -11.75 -4.42 20.02
C LEU A 343 -10.27 -4.80 20.25
N PHE A 344 -9.34 -3.97 19.78
CA PHE A 344 -7.92 -4.17 20.02
C PHE A 344 -7.57 -3.95 21.50
N GLU A 345 -8.05 -2.85 22.10
CA GLU A 345 -7.85 -2.53 23.53
C GLU A 345 -8.44 -3.59 24.46
N ASP A 346 -9.57 -4.18 24.08
CA ASP A 346 -10.24 -5.26 24.81
C ASP A 346 -9.58 -6.64 24.61
N ASN A 347 -8.45 -6.72 23.91
CA ASN A 347 -7.76 -7.97 23.53
C ASN A 347 -8.61 -8.92 22.66
N ALA A 348 -9.65 -8.41 22.01
CA ALA A 348 -10.51 -9.15 21.08
C ALA A 348 -9.89 -9.21 19.67
N TYR A 349 -8.68 -9.75 19.57
CA TYR A 349 -7.82 -9.62 18.39
C TYR A 349 -8.40 -10.19 17.10
N ARG A 350 -9.11 -11.32 17.17
CA ARG A 350 -9.80 -11.89 16.00
C ARG A 350 -10.87 -10.91 15.49
N ASP A 351 -11.68 -10.39 16.40
CA ASP A 351 -12.75 -9.46 16.09
C ASP A 351 -12.20 -8.15 15.52
N TYR A 352 -11.11 -7.62 16.12
CA TYR A 352 -10.37 -6.47 15.61
C TYR A 352 -9.94 -6.66 14.14
N LEU A 353 -9.23 -7.77 13.85
CA LEU A 353 -8.75 -8.05 12.50
C LEU A 353 -9.91 -8.17 11.50
N GLU A 354 -11.01 -8.79 11.92
CA GLU A 354 -12.17 -8.97 11.06
C GLU A 354 -12.89 -7.65 10.76
N VAL A 355 -13.15 -6.81 11.78
CA VAL A 355 -13.81 -5.50 11.61
C VAL A 355 -12.95 -4.53 10.83
N HIS A 356 -11.66 -4.44 11.15
CA HIS A 356 -10.75 -3.56 10.43
C HIS A 356 -10.63 -3.99 8.96
N GLY A 357 -10.42 -5.28 8.71
CA GLY A 357 -10.35 -5.85 7.38
C GLY A 357 -11.64 -5.62 6.57
N LEU A 358 -12.79 -5.78 7.21
CA LEU A 358 -14.09 -5.49 6.60
C LEU A 358 -14.24 -4.00 6.26
N GLY A 359 -13.79 -3.09 7.14
CA GLY A 359 -13.82 -1.65 6.87
C GLY A 359 -13.01 -1.26 5.63
N VAL A 360 -11.82 -1.86 5.44
CA VAL A 360 -11.02 -1.66 4.23
C VAL A 360 -11.77 -2.17 3.00
N GLN A 361 -12.28 -3.39 3.04
CA GLN A 361 -12.93 -4.00 1.87
C GLN A 361 -14.26 -3.34 1.51
N LEU A 362 -15.02 -2.86 2.49
CA LEU A 362 -16.21 -2.05 2.24
C LEU A 362 -15.86 -0.68 1.64
N THR A 363 -14.71 -0.09 2.01
CA THR A 363 -14.22 1.15 1.39
C THR A 363 -13.91 0.92 -0.10
N GLU A 364 -13.24 -0.18 -0.44
CA GLU A 364 -12.95 -0.57 -1.83
C GLU A 364 -14.24 -0.86 -2.62
N ALA A 365 -15.17 -1.60 -2.01
CA ALA A 365 -16.47 -1.90 -2.61
C ALA A 365 -17.28 -0.62 -2.88
N LEU A 366 -17.23 0.34 -1.96
CA LEU A 366 -17.84 1.66 -2.14
C LEU A 366 -17.17 2.46 -3.27
N ALA A 367 -15.84 2.39 -3.39
CA ALA A 367 -15.10 3.02 -4.48
C ALA A 367 -15.50 2.46 -5.85
N GLU A 368 -15.64 1.13 -5.98
CA GLU A 368 -16.07 0.50 -7.24
C GLU A 368 -17.54 0.78 -7.54
N TYR A 369 -18.42 0.75 -6.53
CA TYR A 369 -19.82 1.10 -6.68
C TYR A 369 -19.98 2.52 -7.21
N TRP A 370 -19.23 3.46 -6.64
CA TRP A 370 -19.29 4.85 -7.06
C TRP A 370 -18.61 5.08 -8.41
N HIS A 371 -17.54 4.35 -8.70
CA HIS A 371 -16.91 4.35 -10.02
C HIS A 371 -17.88 3.84 -11.10
N GLN A 372 -18.65 2.79 -10.84
CA GLN A 372 -19.70 2.34 -11.76
C GLN A 372 -20.72 3.45 -12.02
N ARG A 373 -21.17 4.13 -10.97
CA ARG A 373 -22.11 5.25 -11.10
C ARG A 373 -21.54 6.39 -11.94
N VAL A 374 -20.28 6.78 -11.71
CA VAL A 374 -19.58 7.79 -12.53
C VAL A 374 -19.54 7.38 -14.00
N ARG A 375 -19.25 6.10 -14.29
CA ARG A 375 -19.26 5.58 -15.67
C ARG A 375 -20.65 5.66 -16.29
N ASP A 376 -21.70 5.36 -15.53
CA ASP A 376 -23.08 5.43 -16.01
C ASP A 376 -23.55 6.88 -16.22
N GLU A 377 -23.08 7.83 -15.40
CA GLU A 377 -23.33 9.27 -15.55
C GLU A 377 -22.61 9.89 -16.75
N LEU A 378 -21.50 9.28 -17.22
CA LEU A 378 -20.67 9.75 -18.34
C LEU A 378 -20.84 8.93 -19.64
N ARG A 379 -21.99 8.27 -19.84
CA ARG A 379 -22.24 7.45 -21.04
C ARG A 379 -22.62 8.24 -22.29
#